data_AF-A0A7S0IY66-F1
#
_entry.id   AF-A0A7S0IY66-F1
#
_cell.length_a   1.000
_cell.length_b   1.000
_cell.length_c   1.000
_cell.angle_alpha   90.00
_cell.angle_beta   90.00
_cell.angle_gamma   90.00
#
_symmetry.space_group_name_H-M   'P 1'
#
loop_
_entity.id
_entity.type
_entity.pdbx_description
1 polymer ?
#
loop_
_entity_poly.entity_id
_entity_poly.type
_entity_poly.pdbx_seq_one_letter_code
_entity_poly.pdbx_strand_id
1 'polypeptide(L)'
;AITGGKLACLPSPCHGMPLDCPRIREFDDPIEIQQRLEVPLGPDEIALRDGGSAGKVPYIEGWRAIDKAQRIFGFDGWSSKIVGLTKEYEERHQSTHRWSTAYSAIVRVELKDGTYHEDVGFGSCMNEK
;
A
#
# COMPACT_ATOMS: atom_id res chain seq x y z
N ALA A 1 38.52 -30.08 10.18
CA ALA A 1 39.36 -28.96 9.69
C ALA A 1 38.74 -28.52 8.37
N ILE A 2 38.31 -27.28 8.13
CA ILE A 2 38.87 -25.97 8.48
C ILE A 2 37.70 -24.99 8.74
N THR A 3 37.70 -24.43 9.95
CA THR A 3 37.21 -23.15 10.48
C THR A 3 36.24 -22.23 9.71
N GLY A 4 35.12 -21.91 10.39
CA GLY A 4 34.66 -20.56 10.79
C GLY A 4 34.79 -19.37 9.82
N GLY A 5 33.65 -18.98 9.23
CA GLY A 5 33.46 -17.69 8.54
C GLY A 5 32.66 -16.72 9.40
N LYS A 6 33.37 -15.73 9.93
CA LYS A 6 32.98 -14.65 10.85
C LYS A 6 31.81 -13.82 10.29
N LEU A 7 30.84 -13.48 11.16
CA LEU A 7 29.88 -12.39 10.91
C LEU A 7 30.64 -11.15 10.41
N ALA A 8 30.27 -10.64 9.25
CA ALA A 8 30.77 -9.36 8.77
C ALA A 8 30.28 -8.27 9.74
N CYS A 9 31.22 -7.66 10.45
CA CYS A 9 30.99 -6.48 11.27
C CYS A 9 30.33 -5.39 10.43
N LEU A 10 29.24 -4.81 10.95
CA LEU A 10 28.71 -3.54 10.46
C LEU A 10 29.86 -2.51 10.44
N PRO A 11 30.01 -1.70 9.38
CA PRO A 11 31.10 -0.73 9.34
C PRO A 11 30.85 0.35 10.39
N SER A 12 31.85 0.56 11.25
CA SER A 12 31.88 1.70 12.17
C SER A 12 31.96 3.01 11.37
N PRO A 13 31.45 4.14 11.90
CA PRO A 13 31.44 5.40 11.16
C PRO A 13 32.87 5.93 11.02
N CYS A 14 33.34 6.10 9.79
CA CYS A 14 34.61 6.75 9.49
C CYS A 14 34.51 8.23 9.85
N HIS A 15 35.33 8.69 10.80
CA HIS A 15 35.50 10.10 11.13
C HIS A 15 36.05 10.86 9.92
N GLY A 16 35.37 11.94 9.51
CA GLY A 16 35.96 12.96 8.64
C GLY A 16 35.42 13.09 7.21
N MET A 17 34.26 12.51 6.88
CA MET A 17 33.57 12.87 5.63
C MET A 17 32.60 14.05 5.87
N PRO A 18 32.54 15.05 4.98
CA PRO A 18 31.53 16.10 5.05
C PRO A 18 30.13 15.46 5.02
N LEU A 19 29.26 15.90 5.93
CA LEU A 19 27.96 15.32 6.28
C LEU A 19 26.89 15.34 5.16
N ASP A 20 27.25 15.66 3.92
CA ASP A 20 26.33 15.53 2.79
C ASP A 20 26.42 14.13 2.17
N CYS A 21 26.19 13.11 3.00
CA CYS A 21 25.42 11.98 2.51
C CYS A 21 24.03 12.55 2.19
N PRO A 22 23.42 12.32 1.00
CA PRO A 22 22.11 12.89 0.70
C PRO A 22 21.16 12.41 1.79
N ARG A 23 20.85 13.36 2.68
CA ARG A 23 20.06 13.21 3.89
C ARG A 23 18.89 12.30 3.54
N ILE A 24 18.78 11.15 4.20
CA ILE A 24 17.52 10.40 4.23
C ILE A 24 16.48 11.49 4.54
N ARG A 25 15.60 11.80 3.58
CA ARG A 25 14.63 12.88 3.77
C ARG A 25 13.86 12.50 5.02
N GLU A 26 13.94 13.31 6.06
CA GLU A 26 13.12 13.11 7.25
C GLU A 26 11.69 13.45 6.83
N PHE A 27 10.88 12.42 6.56
CA PHE A 27 9.48 12.56 6.13
C PHE A 27 8.57 12.86 7.33
N ASP A 28 9.02 13.76 8.20
CA ASP A 28 8.50 13.91 9.57
C ASP A 28 7.99 15.33 9.87
N ASP A 29 8.25 16.30 8.99
CA ASP A 29 7.73 17.66 9.16
C ASP A 29 6.21 17.65 8.88
N PRO A 30 5.36 17.87 9.90
CA PRO A 30 3.91 17.81 9.74
C PRO A 30 3.39 18.87 8.77
N ILE A 31 4.07 20.01 8.62
CA ILE A 31 3.67 21.06 7.68
C ILE A 31 3.91 20.58 6.24
N GLU A 32 5.06 19.97 5.96
CA GLU A 32 5.38 19.44 4.64
C GLU A 32 4.47 18.25 4.27
N ILE A 33 4.22 17.34 5.23
CA ILE A 33 3.28 16.22 5.03
C ILE A 33 1.89 16.76 4.68
N GLN A 34 1.40 17.74 5.44
CA GLN A 34 0.09 18.35 5.19
C GLN A 34 0.02 18.98 3.79
N GLN A 35 1.04 19.75 3.40
CA GLN A 35 1.11 20.35 2.06
C GLN A 35 1.09 19.30 0.94
N ARG A 36 1.79 18.16 1.12
CA ARG A 36 1.80 17.08 0.13
C ARG A 36 0.47 16.33 0.05
N LEU A 37 -0.26 16.20 1.17
CA LEU A 37 -1.59 15.59 1.21
C LEU A 37 -2.65 16.46 0.53
N GLU A 38 -2.51 17.78 0.59
CA GLU A 38 -3.40 18.75 -0.06
C GLU A 38 -3.26 18.75 -1.60
N VAL A 39 -2.18 18.19 -2.15
CA VAL A 39 -2.01 18.08 -3.60
C VAL A 39 -3.03 17.07 -4.18
N PRO A 40 -3.96 17.55 -5.03
CA PRO A 40 -4.93 16.67 -5.67
C PRO A 40 -4.24 15.73 -6.66
N LEU A 41 -4.90 14.61 -6.95
CA LEU A 41 -4.38 13.65 -7.93
C LEU A 41 -4.38 14.26 -9.34
N GLY A 42 -3.30 14.02 -10.07
CA GLY A 42 -3.21 14.36 -11.48
C GLY A 42 -4.11 13.46 -12.34
N PRO A 43 -4.52 13.92 -13.54
CA PRO A 43 -5.32 13.11 -14.46
C PRO A 43 -4.58 11.84 -14.93
N ASP A 44 -3.26 11.81 -14.88
CA ASP A 44 -2.39 10.67 -15.20
C ASP A 44 -2.30 9.61 -14.08
N GLU A 45 -2.75 9.96 -12.87
CA GLU A 45 -2.85 9.04 -11.73
C GLU A 45 -4.23 8.36 -11.65
N ILE A 46 -5.19 8.81 -12.46
CA ILE A 46 -6.56 8.33 -12.48
C ILE A 46 -6.77 7.41 -13.67
N ALA A 47 -7.13 6.16 -13.38
CA ALA A 47 -7.55 5.18 -14.36
C ALA A 47 -9.08 5.19 -14.49
N LEU A 48 -9.57 4.72 -15.64
CA LEU A 48 -11.00 4.55 -15.90
C LEU A 48 -11.30 3.07 -16.11
N ARG A 49 -12.20 2.51 -15.31
CA ARG A 49 -12.74 1.17 -15.54
C ARG A 49 -14.11 1.26 -16.19
N ASP A 50 -14.50 0.18 -16.87
CA ASP A 50 -15.87 0.03 -17.33
C ASP A 50 -16.79 -0.32 -16.15
N GLY A 51 -17.79 0.53 -15.91
CA GLY A 51 -18.82 0.34 -14.89
C GLY A 51 -20.11 -0.25 -15.44
N GLY A 52 -20.11 -0.77 -16.67
CA GLY A 52 -21.31 -1.30 -17.32
C GLY A 52 -22.33 -0.20 -17.56
N SER A 53 -23.52 -0.31 -16.96
CA SER A 53 -24.61 0.66 -17.13
C SER A 53 -24.28 2.06 -16.58
N ALA A 54 -23.35 2.16 -15.63
CA ALA A 54 -22.92 3.43 -15.05
C ALA A 54 -21.88 4.18 -15.92
N GLY A 55 -21.44 3.60 -17.05
CA GLY A 55 -20.39 4.18 -17.90
C GLY A 55 -19.00 4.01 -17.30
N LYS A 56 -18.07 4.92 -17.60
CA LYS A 56 -16.70 4.85 -17.10
C LYS A 56 -16.62 5.36 -15.65
N VAL A 57 -15.98 4.57 -14.79
CA VAL A 57 -15.82 4.89 -13.36
C VAL A 57 -14.34 5.19 -13.09
N PRO A 58 -14.01 6.38 -12.56
CA PRO A 58 -12.64 6.71 -12.19
C PRO A 58 -12.19 5.97 -10.93
N TYR A 59 -10.94 5.54 -10.91
CA TYR A 59 -10.29 4.93 -9.76
C TYR A 59 -8.77 5.18 -9.79
N ILE A 60 -8.12 5.00 -8.64
CA ILE A 60 -6.65 4.95 -8.56
C ILE A 60 -6.18 3.51 -8.51
N GLU A 61 -5.13 3.20 -9.26
CA GLU A 61 -4.51 1.88 -9.19
C GLU A 61 -3.79 1.68 -7.85
N GLY A 62 -3.82 0.46 -7.31
CA GLY A 62 -3.23 0.19 -5.99
C GLY A 62 -1.74 0.55 -5.91
N TRP A 63 -0.97 0.31 -6.97
CA TRP A 63 0.46 0.64 -7.00
C TRP A 63 0.71 2.16 -6.95
N ARG A 64 -0.19 2.98 -7.52
CA ARG A 64 -0.12 4.44 -7.44
C ARG A 64 -0.35 4.92 -6.01
N ALA A 65 -1.32 4.34 -5.31
CA ALA A 65 -1.57 4.65 -3.91
C ALA A 65 -0.35 4.31 -3.03
N ILE A 66 0.28 3.16 -3.26
CA ILE A 66 1.49 2.72 -2.56
C ILE A 66 2.66 3.70 -2.81
N ASP A 67 2.92 4.05 -4.08
CA ASP A 67 3.97 5.00 -4.45
C ASP A 67 3.71 6.41 -3.88
N LYS A 68 2.45 6.87 -3.86
CA LYS A 68 2.08 8.15 -3.24
C LYS A 68 2.37 8.12 -1.73
N ALA A 69 2.00 7.05 -1.03
CA ALA A 69 2.27 6.91 0.40
C ALA A 69 3.78 6.87 0.70
N GLN A 70 4.57 6.16 -0.10
CA GLN A 70 6.04 6.13 0.01
C GLN A 70 6.67 7.52 -0.17
N ARG A 71 6.13 8.34 -1.07
CA ARG A 71 6.62 9.71 -1.31
C ARG A 71 6.21 10.69 -0.21
N ILE A 72 5.05 10.50 0.41
CA ILE A 72 4.55 11.40 1.46
C ILE A 72 5.17 11.04 2.82
N PHE A 73 5.06 9.78 3.23
CA PHE A 73 5.41 9.32 4.57
C PHE A 73 6.77 8.60 4.65
N GLY A 74 7.43 8.34 3.51
CA GLY A 74 8.62 7.49 3.47
C GLY A 74 8.28 6.01 3.41
N PHE A 75 9.29 5.16 3.20
CA PHE A 75 9.09 3.70 3.09
C PHE A 75 8.81 3.03 4.45
N ASP A 76 9.22 3.68 5.55
CA ASP A 76 9.10 3.20 6.93
C ASP A 76 8.10 4.01 7.77
N GLY A 77 7.53 5.09 7.24
CA GLY A 77 6.60 5.96 7.98
C GLY A 77 5.14 5.51 7.97
N TRP A 78 4.80 4.45 7.22
CA TRP A 78 3.45 3.90 7.17
C TRP A 78 3.45 2.38 7.01
N SER A 79 2.35 1.76 7.38
CA SER A 79 2.08 0.35 7.18
C SER A 79 0.61 0.10 6.86
N SER A 80 0.30 -1.05 6.26
CA SER A 80 -1.06 -1.50 6.03
C SER A 80 -1.26 -2.93 6.55
N LYS A 81 -2.39 -3.21 7.18
CA LYS A 81 -2.76 -4.57 7.62
C LYS A 81 -4.24 -4.87 7.41
N ILE A 82 -4.53 -6.13 7.12
CA ILE A 82 -5.90 -6.64 7.09
C ILE A 82 -6.32 -6.93 8.54
N VAL A 83 -7.34 -6.23 9.00
CA VAL A 83 -7.88 -6.36 10.36
C VAL A 83 -9.02 -7.38 10.39
N GLY A 84 -9.78 -7.48 9.31
CA GLY A 84 -10.85 -8.43 9.14
C GLY A 84 -11.01 -8.85 7.70
N LEU A 85 -11.41 -10.11 7.49
CA LEU A 85 -11.76 -10.65 6.19
C LEU A 85 -13.03 -11.49 6.35
N THR A 86 -14.08 -11.09 5.67
CA THR A 86 -15.41 -11.71 5.73
C THR A 86 -15.74 -12.30 4.38
N LYS A 87 -16.17 -13.56 4.36
CA LYS A 87 -16.73 -14.20 3.16
C LYS A 87 -18.22 -13.87 3.09
N GLU A 88 -18.61 -13.07 2.11
CA GLU A 88 -20.01 -12.66 1.93
C GLU A 88 -20.81 -13.74 1.19
N TYR A 89 -20.22 -14.27 0.11
CA TYR A 89 -20.79 -15.42 -0.60
C TYR A 89 -19.70 -16.24 -1.31
N GLU A 90 -19.97 -17.52 -1.50
CA GLU A 90 -19.16 -18.44 -2.28
C GLU A 90 -20.06 -19.55 -2.80
N GLU A 91 -20.36 -19.51 -4.10
CA GLU A 91 -21.28 -20.43 -4.75
C GLU A 91 -20.62 -21.05 -5.98
N ARG A 92 -20.85 -22.36 -6.15
CA ARG A 92 -20.47 -23.08 -7.37
C ARG A 92 -21.71 -23.36 -8.20
N HIS A 93 -21.72 -22.84 -9.42
CA HIS A 93 -22.81 -23.09 -10.34
C HIS A 93 -22.75 -24.56 -10.83
N GLN A 94 -23.82 -25.32 -10.58
CA GLN A 94 -23.80 -26.79 -10.75
C GLN A 94 -23.59 -27.24 -12.19
N SER A 95 -24.14 -26.51 -13.18
CA SER A 95 -24.07 -26.91 -14.59
C SER A 95 -22.80 -26.43 -15.31
N THR A 96 -22.29 -25.25 -14.95
CA THR A 96 -21.08 -24.69 -15.59
C THR A 96 -19.82 -25.01 -14.80
N HIS A 97 -19.96 -25.49 -13.55
CA HIS A 97 -18.89 -25.72 -12.58
C HIS A 97 -18.04 -24.49 -12.25
N ARG A 98 -18.51 -23.29 -12.62
CA ARG A 98 -17.84 -22.01 -12.39
C ARG A 98 -18.16 -21.49 -10.99
N TRP A 99 -17.23 -20.76 -10.41
CA TRP A 99 -17.35 -20.16 -9.09
C TRP A 99 -17.76 -18.69 -9.18
N SER A 100 -18.56 -18.27 -8.23
CA SER A 100 -18.80 -16.87 -7.93
C SER A 100 -18.55 -16.68 -6.45
N THR A 101 -17.74 -15.69 -6.08
CA THR A 101 -17.47 -15.38 -4.67
C THR A 101 -17.33 -13.89 -4.43
N ALA A 102 -17.63 -13.44 -3.21
CA ALA A 102 -17.24 -12.13 -2.75
C ALA A 102 -16.79 -12.12 -1.30
N TYR A 103 -15.89 -11.17 -1.03
CA TYR A 103 -15.29 -10.92 0.25
C TYR A 103 -15.30 -9.43 0.57
N SER A 104 -15.49 -9.12 1.84
CA SER A 104 -15.26 -7.80 2.42
C SER A 104 -14.02 -7.86 3.28
N ALA A 105 -13.14 -6.86 3.17
CA ALA A 105 -11.93 -6.75 3.96
C ALA A 105 -11.92 -5.42 4.72
N ILE A 106 -11.60 -5.45 6.01
CA ILE A 106 -11.30 -4.25 6.79
C ILE A 106 -9.80 -4.06 6.76
N VAL A 107 -9.33 -2.94 6.22
CA VAL A 107 -7.91 -2.62 6.09
C VAL A 107 -7.59 -1.42 6.96
N ARG A 108 -6.54 -1.54 7.79
CA ARG A 108 -5.97 -0.44 8.56
C ARG A 108 -4.71 0.07 7.89
N VAL A 109 -4.64 1.39 7.67
CA VAL A 109 -3.40 2.11 7.37
C VAL A 109 -2.97 2.83 8.65
N GLU A 110 -1.73 2.61 9.07
CA GLU A 110 -1.19 3.10 10.35
C GLU A 110 0.15 3.78 10.11
N LEU A 111 0.29 5.01 10.62
CA LEU A 111 1.54 5.77 10.58
C LEU A 111 2.43 5.39 11.76
N LYS A 112 3.71 5.75 11.66
CA LYS A 112 4.72 5.43 12.69
C LYS A 112 4.45 6.03 14.08
N ASP A 113 3.64 7.09 14.15
CA ASP A 113 3.20 7.71 15.41
C ASP A 113 2.01 6.97 16.07
N GLY A 114 1.50 5.92 15.42
CA GLY A 114 0.37 5.12 15.88
C GLY A 114 -1.00 5.67 15.47
N THR A 115 -1.06 6.81 14.76
CA THR A 115 -2.32 7.27 14.16
C THR A 115 -2.71 6.35 13.01
N TYR A 116 -4.02 6.10 12.85
CA TYR A 116 -4.50 5.16 11.84
C TYR A 116 -5.87 5.52 11.29
N HIS A 117 -6.14 5.01 10.09
CA HIS A 117 -7.46 4.95 9.49
C HIS A 117 -7.80 3.51 9.12
N GLU A 118 -9.05 3.13 9.35
CA GLU A 118 -9.63 1.86 8.92
C GLU A 118 -10.74 2.11 7.93
N ASP A 119 -10.79 1.30 6.89
CA ASP A 119 -11.87 1.33 5.90
C ASP A 119 -12.19 -0.07 5.38
N VAL A 120 -13.35 -0.20 4.73
CA VAL A 120 -13.87 -1.46 4.19
C VAL A 120 -13.67 -1.50 2.66
N GLY A 121 -12.94 -2.50 2.20
CA GLY A 121 -12.84 -2.87 0.79
C GLY A 121 -13.74 -4.05 0.45
N PHE A 122 -14.25 -4.09 -0.78
CA PHE A 122 -15.05 -5.19 -1.29
C PHE A 122 -14.43 -5.73 -2.60
N GLY A 123 -14.34 -7.06 -2.69
CA GLY A 123 -13.88 -7.76 -3.88
C GLY A 123 -14.84 -8.86 -4.25
N SER A 124 -15.20 -8.95 -5.53
CA SER A 124 -16.02 -10.05 -6.06
C SER A 124 -15.42 -10.61 -7.33
N CYS A 125 -15.64 -11.90 -7.54
CA CYS A 125 -15.48 -12.54 -8.84
C CYS A 125 -16.76 -13.31 -9.16
N MET A 126 -17.12 -13.32 -10.44
CA MET A 126 -18.33 -13.97 -10.91
C MET A 126 -17.98 -14.84 -12.09
N ASN A 127 -18.49 -16.08 -12.06
CA ASN A 127 -18.35 -17.01 -13.16
C ASN A 127 -16.87 -17.20 -13.53
N GLU A 128 -16.02 -17.46 -12.55
CA GLU A 128 -14.61 -17.81 -12.74
C GLU A 128 -14.39 -19.33 -12.69
N LYS A 129 -13.27 -19.81 -13.23
CA LYS A 129 -12.97 -21.26 -13.28
C LYS A 129 -12.51 -21.80 -11.93
#